data_AF-E0QAY1-F1
#
_entry.id   AF-E0QAY1-F1
#
_cell.length_a   1.000
_cell.length_b   1.000
_cell.length_c   1.000
_cell.angle_alpha   90.00
_cell.angle_beta   90.00
_cell.angle_gamma   90.00
#
_symmetry.space_group_name_H-M   'P 1'
#
loop_
_entity.id
_entity.type
_entity.pdbx_description
1 polymer ?
#
loop_
_entity_poly.entity_id
_entity_poly.type
_entity_poly.pdbx_seq_one_letter_code
_entity_poly.pdbx_strand_id
1 'polypeptide(L)'
;MDEATGTWISFVDADDCLPENALCTLVEYGEKNGCDIVMGCHVSLLGKMSEKHEYLQNNVVMRGQDVAKFRHDVLSPQTNAGLVWGKIYKKELLETFQIRFNEKLAMAEDSDFVFRFVGYAHVLGFCHKDVYVYRRNANSAVRAFRSDYVTRIEASLEEMREQIDGIPDKETYDSAFQSYVAFHLLLILVNYIFNPKAPWTDKERHAEYMRITQISLFATCLRDVPLGDFSVTRKISLLSLRFRLYRLSKLIGFIRQMQLQ
;
A
#
# COMPACT_ATOMS: atom_id res chain seq x y z
N MET A 1 9.76 2.31 -18.71
CA MET A 1 9.18 3.67 -18.82
C MET A 1 9.82 4.46 -19.96
N ASP A 2 11.09 4.25 -20.25
CA ASP A 2 11.85 5.09 -21.18
C ASP A 2 11.41 4.96 -22.65
N GLU A 3 10.82 3.82 -23.03
CA GLU A 3 10.23 3.59 -24.35
C GLU A 3 8.85 4.27 -24.55
N ALA A 4 8.25 4.83 -23.49
CA ALA A 4 6.92 5.42 -23.59
C ALA A 4 6.98 6.80 -24.28
N THR A 5 6.13 7.01 -25.29
CA THR A 5 6.08 8.25 -26.08
C THR A 5 4.84 9.11 -25.79
N GLY A 6 3.88 8.61 -25.01
CA GLY A 6 2.66 9.35 -24.67
C GLY A 6 2.88 10.43 -23.60
N THR A 7 1.97 11.40 -23.54
CA THR A 7 1.96 12.47 -22.51
C THR A 7 1.71 11.94 -21.10
N TRP A 8 0.99 10.81 -21.02
CA TRP A 8 0.58 10.17 -19.78
C TRP A 8 1.15 8.76 -19.69
N ILE A 9 1.55 8.35 -18.48
CA ILE A 9 1.96 6.98 -18.16
C ILE A 9 0.88 6.34 -17.29
N SER A 10 0.51 5.10 -17.61
CA SER A 10 -0.32 4.24 -16.76
C SER A 10 0.38 2.91 -16.54
N PHE A 11 0.18 2.30 -15.38
CA PHE A 11 0.73 1.00 -15.04
C PHE A 11 -0.41 -0.02 -14.96
N VAL A 12 -0.19 -1.18 -15.57
CA VAL A 12 -1.17 -2.27 -15.66
C VAL A 12 -0.43 -3.58 -15.47
N ASP A 13 -0.87 -4.38 -14.51
CA ASP A 13 -0.32 -5.71 -14.27
C ASP A 13 -0.76 -6.68 -15.38
N ALA A 14 0.08 -7.67 -15.67
CA ALA A 14 -0.11 -8.57 -16.82
C ALA A 14 -1.35 -9.48 -16.69
N ASP A 15 -1.82 -9.73 -15.46
CA ASP A 15 -3.01 -10.54 -15.17
C ASP A 15 -4.29 -9.71 -14.96
N ASP A 16 -4.19 -8.39 -15.01
CA ASP A 16 -5.30 -7.45 -14.86
C ASP A 16 -5.91 -7.02 -16.19
N CYS A 17 -6.99 -6.24 -16.13
CA CYS A 17 -7.56 -5.64 -17.32
C CYS A 17 -8.12 -4.24 -17.08
N LEU A 18 -8.13 -3.45 -18.15
CA LEU A 18 -8.75 -2.14 -18.18
C LEU A 18 -10.17 -2.25 -18.74
N PRO A 19 -11.18 -1.60 -18.12
CA PRO A 19 -12.48 -1.38 -18.72
C PRO A 19 -12.36 -0.65 -20.05
N GLU A 20 -13.37 -0.82 -20.90
CA GLU A 20 -13.46 -0.07 -22.16
C GLU A 20 -13.42 1.43 -21.90
N ASN A 21 -12.66 2.18 -22.70
CA ASN A 21 -12.45 3.62 -22.57
C ASN A 21 -11.83 4.09 -21.24
N ALA A 22 -11.28 3.21 -20.40
CA ALA A 22 -10.70 3.58 -19.12
C ALA A 22 -9.60 4.67 -19.25
N LEU A 23 -8.61 4.44 -20.12
CA LEU A 23 -7.53 5.42 -20.33
C LEU A 23 -8.03 6.70 -21.00
N CYS A 24 -8.95 6.59 -21.97
CA CYS A 24 -9.55 7.76 -22.62
C CYS A 24 -10.24 8.65 -21.59
N THR A 25 -11.06 8.05 -20.72
CA THR A 25 -11.77 8.73 -19.64
C THR A 25 -10.82 9.45 -18.69
N LEU A 26 -9.73 8.79 -18.28
CA LEU A 26 -8.73 9.39 -17.39
C LEU A 26 -7.99 10.55 -18.07
N VAL A 27 -7.57 10.37 -19.32
CA VAL A 27 -6.84 11.40 -20.09
C VAL A 27 -7.72 12.61 -20.34
N GLU A 28 -8.96 12.43 -20.81
CA GLU A 28 -9.90 13.53 -21.01
C GLU A 28 -10.16 14.30 -19.72
N TYR A 29 -10.31 13.59 -18.59
CA TYR A 29 -10.46 14.21 -17.28
C TYR A 29 -9.20 14.99 -16.86
N GLY A 30 -8.01 14.41 -17.10
CA GLY A 30 -6.73 15.04 -16.77
C GLY A 30 -6.47 16.31 -17.56
N GLU A 31 -6.61 16.25 -18.89
CA GLU A 31 -6.43 17.38 -19.80
C GLU A 31 -7.42 18.50 -19.52
N LYS A 32 -8.72 18.16 -19.34
CA LYS A 32 -9.77 19.14 -19.06
C LYS A 32 -9.51 19.95 -17.79
N ASN A 33 -8.92 19.34 -16.76
CA ASN A 33 -8.74 19.94 -15.44
C ASN A 33 -7.30 20.38 -15.15
N GLY A 34 -6.38 20.17 -16.10
CA GLY A 34 -4.95 20.42 -15.91
C GLY A 34 -4.36 19.59 -14.77
N CYS A 35 -4.70 18.31 -14.70
CA CYS A 35 -4.17 17.41 -13.68
C CYS A 35 -2.72 17.01 -13.96
N ASP A 36 -2.01 16.65 -12.90
CA ASP A 36 -0.69 16.02 -12.94
C ASP A 36 -0.79 14.50 -12.72
N ILE A 37 -1.84 14.08 -12.02
CA ILE A 37 -2.20 12.69 -11.77
C ILE A 37 -3.71 12.57 -11.73
N VAL A 38 -4.24 11.49 -12.31
CA VAL A 38 -5.66 11.16 -12.22
C VAL A 38 -5.80 9.74 -11.71
N MET A 39 -6.55 9.57 -10.61
CA MET A 39 -6.92 8.27 -10.04
C MET A 39 -8.39 7.98 -10.35
N GLY A 40 -8.69 6.74 -10.73
CA GLY A 40 -10.07 6.27 -10.82
C GLY A 40 -10.42 5.19 -9.81
N CYS A 41 -11.66 4.70 -9.88
CA CYS A 41 -12.12 3.56 -9.12
C CYS A 41 -11.57 2.25 -9.72
N HIS A 42 -11.52 1.20 -8.90
CA HIS A 42 -11.17 -0.12 -9.38
C HIS A 42 -12.12 -1.19 -8.84
N VAL A 43 -12.18 -2.31 -9.53
CA VAL A 43 -12.97 -3.47 -9.14
C VAL A 43 -12.03 -4.65 -8.92
N SER A 44 -12.07 -5.22 -7.70
CA SER A 44 -11.38 -6.46 -7.37
C SER A 44 -12.28 -7.65 -7.68
N LEU A 45 -11.80 -8.59 -8.49
CA LEU A 45 -12.50 -9.83 -8.85
C LEU A 45 -11.86 -11.04 -8.15
N LEU A 46 -12.68 -11.84 -7.46
CA LEU A 46 -12.28 -13.13 -6.90
C LEU A 46 -13.32 -14.20 -7.28
N GLY A 47 -13.01 -14.99 -8.30
CA GLY A 47 -13.98 -15.93 -8.87
C GLY A 47 -15.21 -15.20 -9.42
N LYS A 48 -16.38 -15.43 -8.80
CA LYS A 48 -17.64 -14.74 -9.15
C LYS A 48 -17.91 -13.50 -8.29
N MET A 49 -17.09 -13.23 -7.27
CA MET A 49 -17.26 -12.09 -6.39
C MET A 49 -16.56 -10.86 -6.99
N SER A 50 -17.23 -9.71 -6.88
CA SER A 50 -16.68 -8.41 -7.26
C SER A 50 -16.79 -7.44 -6.10
N GLU A 51 -15.72 -6.71 -5.82
CA GLU A 51 -15.68 -5.66 -4.81
C GLU A 51 -15.24 -4.35 -5.48
N LYS A 52 -16.07 -3.31 -5.39
CA LYS A 52 -15.73 -1.98 -5.90
C LYS A 52 -14.98 -1.20 -4.82
N HIS A 53 -13.90 -0.57 -5.23
CA HIS A 53 -13.08 0.29 -4.41
C HIS A 53 -13.04 1.69 -5.01
N GLU A 54 -13.41 2.67 -4.20
CA GLU A 54 -13.47 4.08 -4.55
C GLU A 54 -12.81 4.91 -3.45
N TYR A 55 -11.95 5.86 -3.84
CA TYR A 55 -11.29 6.76 -2.89
C TYR A 55 -12.24 7.90 -2.48
N LEU A 56 -13.03 8.42 -3.43
CA LEU A 56 -14.11 9.39 -3.19
C LEU A 56 -15.39 8.94 -3.91
N GLN A 57 -16.52 9.53 -3.52
CA GLN A 57 -17.84 9.18 -4.06
C GLN A 57 -18.23 9.95 -5.34
N ASN A 58 -17.45 10.95 -5.74
CA ASN A 58 -17.75 11.83 -6.88
C ASN A 58 -16.46 12.27 -7.57
N ASN A 59 -16.56 12.81 -8.79
CA ASN A 59 -15.45 13.48 -9.45
C ASN A 59 -14.95 14.67 -8.63
N VAL A 60 -13.64 14.73 -8.34
CA VAL A 60 -13.05 15.81 -7.54
C VAL A 60 -11.70 16.23 -8.13
N VAL A 61 -11.45 17.54 -8.21
CA VAL A 61 -10.13 18.10 -8.51
C VAL A 61 -9.55 18.65 -7.22
N MET A 62 -8.46 18.05 -6.77
CA MET A 62 -7.74 18.38 -5.53
C MET A 62 -6.56 19.31 -5.84
N ARG A 63 -6.35 20.30 -4.97
CA ARG A 63 -5.23 21.27 -5.03
C ARG A 63 -4.75 21.60 -3.62
N GLY A 64 -3.49 22.01 -3.49
CA GLY A 64 -2.94 22.46 -2.19
C GLY A 64 -3.08 21.40 -1.10
N GLN A 65 -3.80 21.74 -0.02
CA GLN A 65 -3.97 20.86 1.14
C GLN A 65 -4.66 19.53 0.83
N ASP A 66 -5.54 19.48 -0.19
CA ASP A 66 -6.18 18.21 -0.56
C ASP A 66 -5.18 17.24 -1.22
N VAL A 67 -4.19 17.76 -1.96
CA VAL A 67 -3.10 16.94 -2.53
C VAL A 67 -2.16 16.47 -1.42
N ALA A 68 -1.84 17.33 -0.44
CA ALA A 68 -1.07 16.94 0.74
C ALA A 68 -1.79 15.83 1.54
N LYS A 69 -3.11 15.94 1.72
CA LYS A 69 -3.93 14.90 2.33
C LYS A 69 -3.88 13.59 1.54
N PHE A 70 -4.00 13.63 0.21
CA PHE A 70 -3.84 12.43 -0.62
C PHE A 70 -2.46 11.78 -0.41
N ARG A 71 -1.40 12.59 -0.27
CA ARG A 71 -0.04 12.10 0.01
C ARG A 71 0.05 11.39 1.37
N HIS A 72 -0.65 11.86 2.41
CA HIS A 72 -0.79 11.11 3.67
C HIS A 72 -1.53 9.79 3.45
N ASP A 73 -2.60 9.80 2.66
CA ASP A 73 -3.43 8.63 2.39
C ASP A 73 -2.66 7.53 1.63
N VAL A 74 -1.60 7.86 0.89
CA VAL A 74 -0.70 6.86 0.26
C VAL A 74 -0.09 5.91 1.29
N LEU A 75 0.16 6.38 2.52
CA LEU A 75 0.67 5.57 3.63
C LEU A 75 -0.43 4.79 4.37
N SER A 76 -1.69 4.97 3.98
CA SER A 76 -2.85 4.31 4.57
C SER A 76 -3.39 3.23 3.62
N PRO A 77 -3.06 1.94 3.84
CA PRO A 77 -3.47 0.85 2.94
C PRO A 77 -4.99 0.72 2.75
N GLN A 78 -5.79 1.28 3.66
CA GLN A 78 -7.25 1.30 3.60
C GLN A 78 -7.78 2.19 2.47
N THR A 79 -7.00 3.17 2.01
CA THR A 79 -7.42 4.16 1.02
C THR A 79 -7.17 3.70 -0.42
N ASN A 80 -6.31 2.69 -0.60
CA ASN A 80 -5.78 2.25 -1.89
C ASN A 80 -5.06 3.36 -2.70
N ALA A 81 -4.76 4.51 -2.07
CA ALA A 81 -4.09 5.63 -2.72
C ALA A 81 -2.67 5.27 -3.16
N GLY A 82 -1.98 4.44 -2.38
CA GLY A 82 -0.60 4.01 -2.64
C GLY A 82 -0.41 2.95 -3.72
N LEU A 83 -1.48 2.45 -4.36
CA LEU A 83 -1.37 1.52 -5.50
C LEU A 83 -0.92 2.29 -6.74
N VAL A 84 -0.02 1.73 -7.56
CA VAL A 84 0.49 2.46 -8.73
C VAL A 84 -0.44 2.41 -9.95
N TRP A 85 -1.29 1.39 -10.02
CA TRP A 85 -2.27 1.21 -11.08
C TRP A 85 -3.61 1.92 -10.79
N GLY A 86 -4.52 1.87 -11.77
CA GLY A 86 -5.78 2.62 -11.74
C GLY A 86 -5.58 4.13 -11.77
N LYS A 87 -4.41 4.56 -12.26
CA LYS A 87 -3.94 5.93 -12.32
C LYS A 87 -3.27 6.23 -13.65
N ILE A 88 -3.30 7.51 -14.03
CA ILE A 88 -2.38 8.07 -15.03
C ILE A 88 -1.52 9.16 -14.39
N TYR A 89 -0.27 9.21 -14.80
CA TYR A 89 0.76 10.13 -14.30
C TYR A 89 1.28 10.98 -15.45
N LYS A 90 1.40 12.29 -15.25
CA LYS A 90 1.95 13.19 -16.24
C LYS A 90 3.43 12.86 -16.46
N LYS A 91 3.79 12.45 -17.68
CA LYS A 91 5.14 11.96 -18.02
C LYS A 91 6.22 13.01 -17.76
N GLU A 92 5.90 14.28 -18.03
CA GLU A 92 6.78 15.42 -17.80
C GLU A 92 7.32 15.47 -16.36
N LEU A 93 6.47 15.23 -15.36
CA LEU A 93 6.90 15.23 -13.95
C LEU A 93 7.76 14.00 -13.61
N LEU A 94 7.41 12.83 -14.16
CA LEU A 94 8.20 11.61 -14.01
C LEU A 94 9.62 11.77 -14.54
N GLU A 95 9.78 12.47 -15.66
CA GLU A 95 11.08 12.75 -16.27
C GLU A 95 11.81 13.89 -15.54
N THR A 96 11.13 14.99 -15.24
CA THR A 96 11.74 16.16 -14.59
C THR A 96 12.31 15.81 -13.21
N PHE A 97 11.57 15.02 -12.42
CA PHE A 97 11.97 14.64 -11.06
C PHE A 97 12.58 13.24 -10.97
N GLN A 98 12.89 12.61 -12.11
CA GLN A 98 13.55 11.29 -12.19
C GLN A 98 12.85 10.21 -11.35
N ILE A 99 11.52 10.22 -11.36
CA ILE A 99 10.72 9.30 -10.58
C ILE A 99 10.67 7.97 -11.32
N ARG A 100 11.30 6.96 -10.71
CA ARG A 100 11.33 5.57 -11.16
C ARG A 100 10.96 4.64 -10.00
N PHE A 101 10.57 3.41 -10.29
CA PHE A 101 10.46 2.39 -9.24
C PHE A 101 11.83 2.17 -8.61
N ASN A 102 11.86 2.06 -7.29
CA ASN A 102 13.09 1.73 -6.59
C ASN A 102 13.32 0.22 -6.70
N GLU A 103 14.22 -0.21 -7.59
CA GLU A 103 14.51 -1.63 -7.83
C GLU A 103 15.09 -2.36 -6.61
N LYS A 104 15.55 -1.62 -5.59
CA LYS A 104 15.99 -2.19 -4.32
C LYS A 104 14.81 -2.56 -3.42
N LEU A 105 13.65 -1.93 -3.63
CA LEU A 105 12.44 -2.23 -2.90
C LEU A 105 11.78 -3.45 -3.50
N ALA A 106 11.70 -4.47 -2.65
CA ALA A 106 11.18 -5.75 -3.04
C ALA A 106 9.73 -5.96 -2.57
N MET A 107 9.20 -4.98 -1.82
CA MET A 107 7.84 -4.87 -1.29
C MET A 107 7.51 -3.37 -1.15
N ALA A 108 6.25 -3.02 -1.35
CA ALA A 108 5.71 -1.68 -1.13
C ALA A 108 6.32 -0.56 -2.01
N GLU A 109 6.97 -0.95 -3.10
CA GLU A 109 7.52 -0.11 -4.16
C GLU A 109 6.47 0.82 -4.79
N ASP A 110 5.22 0.35 -4.88
CA ASP A 110 4.09 1.14 -5.38
C ASP A 110 3.86 2.39 -4.51
N SER A 111 3.74 2.20 -3.20
CA SER A 111 3.48 3.30 -2.28
C SER A 111 4.62 4.31 -2.25
N ASP A 112 5.87 3.85 -2.35
CA ASP A 112 7.04 4.72 -2.50
C ASP A 112 6.96 5.56 -3.79
N PHE A 113 6.66 4.91 -4.92
CA PHE A 113 6.52 5.60 -6.21
C PHE A 113 5.43 6.68 -6.16
N VAL A 114 4.23 6.33 -5.68
CA VAL A 114 3.11 7.28 -5.59
C VAL A 114 3.43 8.40 -4.60
N PHE A 115 4.04 8.09 -3.45
CA PHE A 115 4.39 9.07 -2.43
C PHE A 115 5.37 10.13 -2.97
N ARG A 116 6.38 9.70 -3.73
CA ARG A 116 7.34 10.59 -4.39
C ARG A 116 6.68 11.40 -5.50
N PHE A 117 5.85 10.77 -6.35
CA PHE A 117 5.14 11.49 -7.43
C PHE A 117 4.24 12.60 -6.89
N VAL A 118 3.39 12.29 -5.89
CA VAL A 118 2.45 13.26 -5.32
C VAL A 118 3.19 14.42 -4.66
N GLY A 119 4.42 14.22 -4.18
CA GLY A 119 5.27 15.30 -3.66
C GLY A 119 5.58 16.42 -4.66
N TYR A 120 5.46 16.14 -5.96
CA TYR A 120 5.67 17.12 -7.04
C TYR A 120 4.41 17.46 -7.82
N ALA A 121 3.27 16.83 -7.51
CA ALA A 121 2.00 17.09 -8.16
C ALA A 121 1.32 18.31 -7.54
N HIS A 122 0.76 19.19 -8.37
CA HIS A 122 0.00 20.36 -7.93
C HIS A 122 -1.52 20.13 -8.03
N VAL A 123 -1.93 19.30 -9.00
CA VAL A 123 -3.34 19.06 -9.30
C VAL A 123 -3.58 17.56 -9.41
N LEU A 124 -4.42 17.03 -8.53
CA LEU A 124 -4.81 15.64 -8.55
C LEU A 124 -6.28 15.52 -8.91
N GLY A 125 -6.58 14.74 -9.95
CA GLY A 125 -7.94 14.40 -10.34
C GLY A 125 -8.37 13.08 -9.72
N PHE A 126 -9.53 13.03 -9.10
CA PHE A 126 -10.22 11.78 -8.84
C PHE A 126 -11.41 11.66 -9.80
N CYS A 127 -11.36 10.67 -10.68
CA CYS A 127 -12.41 10.35 -11.64
C CYS A 127 -13.26 9.19 -11.09
N HIS A 128 -14.50 9.45 -10.71
CA HIS A 128 -15.44 8.43 -10.19
C HIS A 128 -15.98 7.55 -11.32
N LYS A 129 -15.07 6.79 -11.93
CA LYS A 129 -15.30 5.80 -12.98
C LYS A 129 -14.45 4.58 -12.68
N ASP A 130 -14.98 3.41 -13.00
CA ASP A 130 -14.23 2.16 -12.88
C ASP A 130 -13.24 2.11 -14.05
N VAL A 131 -11.95 2.23 -13.74
CA VAL A 131 -10.87 2.35 -14.75
C VAL A 131 -9.87 1.19 -14.66
N TYR A 132 -10.06 0.30 -13.70
CA TYR A 132 -9.14 -0.81 -13.48
C TYR A 132 -9.87 -2.02 -12.90
N VAL A 133 -9.53 -3.21 -13.36
CA VAL A 133 -10.07 -4.47 -12.86
C VAL A 133 -8.91 -5.33 -12.38
N TYR A 134 -8.80 -5.46 -11.07
CA TYR A 134 -7.79 -6.26 -10.39
C TYR A 134 -8.27 -7.70 -10.24
N ARG A 135 -7.56 -8.67 -10.84
CA ARG A 135 -7.93 -10.09 -10.81
C ARG A 135 -7.17 -10.83 -9.72
N ARG A 136 -7.86 -11.14 -8.63
CA ARG A 136 -7.27 -11.87 -7.51
C ARG A 136 -7.18 -13.36 -7.84
N ASN A 137 -5.96 -13.87 -7.86
CA ASN A 137 -5.70 -15.29 -7.93
C ASN A 137 -5.72 -15.93 -6.53
N ALA A 138 -6.53 -16.98 -6.35
CA ALA A 138 -6.61 -17.72 -5.07
C ALA A 138 -5.25 -18.29 -4.63
N ASN A 139 -4.37 -18.59 -5.60
CA ASN A 139 -3.01 -19.09 -5.40
C ASN A 139 -1.93 -17.99 -5.42
N SER A 140 -2.29 -16.73 -5.13
CA SER A 140 -1.38 -15.57 -5.19
C SER A 140 0.03 -15.86 -4.62
N ALA A 141 1.04 -15.48 -5.39
CA ALA A 141 2.47 -15.71 -5.12
C ALA A 141 2.95 -15.10 -3.78
N VAL A 142 2.26 -14.07 -3.28
CA VAL A 142 2.56 -13.37 -2.01
C VAL A 142 2.43 -14.30 -0.79
N ARG A 143 1.78 -15.47 -0.94
CA ARG A 143 1.57 -16.44 0.16
C ARG A 143 2.73 -17.42 0.36
N ALA A 144 3.67 -17.49 -0.59
CA ALA A 144 4.82 -18.36 -0.43
C ALA A 144 5.64 -17.90 0.78
N PHE A 145 5.93 -18.84 1.69
CA PHE A 145 6.82 -18.52 2.81
C PHE A 145 8.21 -18.17 2.27
N ARG A 146 8.77 -17.07 2.77
CA ARG A 146 10.11 -16.61 2.44
C ARG A 146 10.85 -16.26 3.72
N SER A 147 12.08 -16.75 3.86
CA SER A 147 12.91 -16.46 5.03
C SER A 147 13.38 -15.00 5.09
N ASP A 148 13.50 -14.32 3.94
CA ASP A 148 13.93 -12.92 3.83
C ASP A 148 12.78 -11.90 3.93
N TYR A 149 11.56 -12.34 4.22
CA TYR A 149 10.35 -11.49 4.16
C TYR A 149 10.41 -10.29 5.13
N VAL A 150 10.88 -10.51 6.36
CA VAL A 150 10.97 -9.44 7.37
C VAL A 150 12.00 -8.40 6.96
N THR A 151 13.20 -8.83 6.57
CA THR A 151 14.29 -7.93 6.16
C THR A 151 13.90 -7.09 4.92
N ARG A 152 13.15 -7.68 3.98
CA ARG A 152 12.62 -6.93 2.83
C ARG A 152 11.63 -5.85 3.24
N ILE A 153 10.72 -6.15 4.17
CA ILE A 153 9.78 -5.16 4.70
C ILE A 153 10.51 -4.07 5.49
N GLU A 154 11.48 -4.44 6.32
CA GLU A 154 12.29 -3.46 7.07
C GLU A 154 12.98 -2.48 6.13
N ALA A 155 13.65 -2.97 5.09
CA ALA A 155 14.30 -2.13 4.09
C ALA A 155 13.31 -1.17 3.40
N SER A 156 12.10 -1.64 3.05
CA SER A 156 11.05 -0.79 2.47
C SER A 156 10.53 0.28 3.43
N LEU A 157 10.36 -0.06 4.71
CA LEU A 157 9.91 0.89 5.72
C LEU A 157 10.99 1.92 6.05
N GLU A 158 12.27 1.53 6.05
CA GLU A 158 13.40 2.42 6.23
C GLU A 158 13.55 3.39 5.06
N GLU A 159 13.46 2.91 3.81
CA GLU A 159 13.45 3.78 2.63
C GLU A 159 12.30 4.78 2.67
N MET A 160 11.07 4.32 2.96
CA MET A 160 9.92 5.22 3.11
C MET A 160 10.14 6.25 4.21
N ARG A 161 10.78 5.86 5.33
CA ARG A 161 11.14 6.79 6.40
C ARG A 161 12.14 7.83 5.92
N GLU A 162 13.15 7.44 5.15
CA GLU A 162 14.13 8.35 4.56
C GLU A 162 13.47 9.35 3.61
N GLN A 163 12.54 8.89 2.76
CA GLN A 163 11.75 9.76 1.88
C GLN A 163 10.92 10.78 2.67
N ILE A 164 10.32 10.37 3.79
CA ILE A 164 9.58 11.26 4.70
C ILE A 164 10.52 12.22 5.42
N ASP A 165 11.67 11.76 5.94
CA ASP A 165 12.59 12.61 6.69
C ASP A 165 13.26 13.69 5.80
N GLY A 166 13.25 13.50 4.47
CA GLY A 166 13.75 14.44 3.48
C GLY A 166 12.79 15.58 3.08
N ILE A 167 11.54 15.60 3.55
CA ILE A 167 10.57 16.66 3.21
C ILE A 167 10.39 17.71 4.34
N PRO A 168 10.06 18.98 4.02
CA PRO A 168 10.00 20.06 5.01
C PRO A 168 8.97 19.89 6.13
N ASP A 169 7.87 19.16 5.87
CA ASP A 169 6.71 18.97 6.75
C ASP A 169 6.61 17.53 7.29
N LYS A 170 7.75 16.84 7.40
CA LYS A 170 7.84 15.42 7.76
C LYS A 170 7.09 15.02 9.04
N GLU A 171 7.01 15.89 10.04
CA GLU A 171 6.35 15.61 11.32
C GLU A 171 4.85 15.35 11.14
N THR A 172 4.25 15.90 10.08
CA THR A 172 2.84 15.67 9.75
C THR A 172 2.58 14.20 9.33
N TYR A 173 3.62 13.49 8.89
CA TYR A 173 3.52 12.11 8.42
C TYR A 173 3.71 11.07 9.52
N ASP A 174 4.15 11.45 10.74
CA ASP A 174 4.51 10.47 11.77
C ASP A 174 3.35 9.52 12.09
N SER A 175 2.13 10.02 12.27
CA SER A 175 0.95 9.18 12.54
C SER A 175 0.64 8.25 11.36
N ALA A 176 0.67 8.77 10.13
CA ALA A 176 0.40 7.99 8.92
C ALA A 176 1.47 6.91 8.71
N PHE A 177 2.74 7.23 8.98
CA PHE A 177 3.85 6.30 8.96
C PHE A 177 3.69 5.20 10.02
N GLN A 178 3.22 5.51 11.24
CA GLN A 178 2.94 4.47 12.23
C GLN A 178 1.83 3.52 11.75
N SER A 179 0.78 4.03 11.10
CA SER A 179 -0.24 3.19 10.46
C SER A 179 0.34 2.32 9.34
N TYR A 180 1.24 2.88 8.54
CA TYR A 180 1.94 2.15 7.48
C TYR A 180 2.82 1.01 8.03
N VAL A 181 3.63 1.27 9.06
CA VAL A 181 4.43 0.23 9.75
C VAL A 181 3.53 -0.82 10.39
N ALA A 182 2.45 -0.42 11.05
CA ALA A 182 1.52 -1.33 11.70
C ALA A 182 0.85 -2.29 10.70
N PHE A 183 0.48 -1.79 9.52
CA PHE A 183 -0.05 -2.62 8.45
C PHE A 183 0.96 -3.67 7.98
N HIS A 184 2.20 -3.27 7.73
CA HIS A 184 3.27 -4.18 7.33
C HIS A 184 3.58 -5.23 8.40
N LEU A 185 3.51 -4.85 9.69
CA LEU A 185 3.63 -5.78 10.80
C LEU A 185 2.49 -6.82 10.81
N LEU A 186 1.27 -6.42 10.46
CA LEU A 186 0.15 -7.37 10.28
C LEU A 186 0.37 -8.32 9.08
N LEU A 187 1.04 -7.86 8.02
CA LEU A 187 1.44 -8.74 6.91
C LEU A 187 2.51 -9.74 7.34
N ILE A 188 3.53 -9.31 8.09
CA ILE A 188 4.55 -10.19 8.70
C ILE A 188 3.87 -11.26 9.56
N LEU A 189 2.88 -10.87 10.35
CA LEU A 189 2.15 -11.80 11.21
C LEU A 189 1.51 -12.96 10.42
N VAL A 190 0.89 -12.65 9.28
CA VAL A 190 0.14 -13.62 8.48
C VAL A 190 1.05 -14.39 7.51
N ASN A 191 1.88 -13.68 6.76
CA ASN A 191 2.65 -14.22 5.63
C ASN A 191 4.00 -14.82 6.05
N TYR A 192 4.49 -14.51 7.26
CA TYR A 192 5.78 -14.99 7.77
C TYR A 192 5.61 -15.78 9.07
N ILE A 193 5.20 -15.14 10.18
CA ILE A 193 5.15 -15.80 11.52
C ILE A 193 4.14 -16.95 11.53
N PHE A 194 2.91 -16.69 11.08
CA PHE A 194 1.82 -17.68 11.06
C PHE A 194 1.59 -18.32 9.69
N ASN A 195 2.58 -18.24 8.80
CA ASN A 195 2.52 -18.97 7.55
C ASN A 195 2.50 -20.49 7.84
N PRO A 196 1.58 -21.26 7.24
CA PRO A 196 1.55 -22.72 7.41
C PRO A 196 2.81 -23.43 6.90
N LYS A 197 3.51 -22.83 5.94
CA LYS A 197 4.75 -23.35 5.34
C LYS A 197 6.02 -22.90 6.06
N ALA A 198 5.91 -22.13 7.14
CA ALA A 198 7.07 -21.75 7.95
C ALA A 198 7.70 -22.99 8.60
N PRO A 199 9.04 -23.18 8.52
CA PRO A 199 9.70 -24.41 8.91
C PRO A 199 9.88 -24.59 10.43
N TRP A 200 9.36 -23.67 11.24
CA TRP A 200 9.59 -23.60 12.68
C TRP A 200 8.62 -24.46 13.49
N THR A 201 9.16 -25.05 14.55
CA THR A 201 8.37 -25.53 15.70
C THR A 201 7.62 -24.36 16.38
N ASP A 202 6.63 -24.67 17.23
CA ASP A 202 5.90 -23.62 17.96
C ASP A 202 6.82 -22.79 18.88
N LYS A 203 7.84 -23.42 19.45
CA LYS A 203 8.83 -22.75 20.30
C LYS A 203 9.69 -21.76 19.51
N GLU A 204 10.20 -22.17 18.35
CA GLU A 204 10.96 -21.30 17.45
C GLU A 204 10.10 -20.17 16.88
N ARG A 205 8.84 -20.47 16.53
CA ARG A 205 7.88 -19.47 16.07
C ARG A 205 7.57 -18.44 17.15
N HIS A 206 7.43 -18.85 18.40
CA HIS A 206 7.30 -17.93 19.54
C HIS A 206 8.55 -17.05 19.68
N ALA A 207 9.74 -17.63 19.59
CA ALA A 207 10.98 -16.86 19.67
C ALA A 207 11.06 -15.80 18.56
N GLU A 208 10.68 -16.16 17.33
CA GLU A 208 10.67 -15.24 16.20
C GLU A 208 9.61 -14.14 16.36
N TYR A 209 8.43 -14.49 16.86
CA TYR A 209 7.40 -13.52 17.24
C TYR A 209 7.93 -12.49 18.25
N MET A 210 8.61 -12.97 19.29
CA MET A 210 9.20 -12.07 20.31
C MET A 210 10.29 -11.20 19.72
N ARG A 211 11.20 -11.76 18.91
CA ARG A 211 12.26 -11.03 18.21
C ARG A 211 11.68 -9.88 17.37
N ILE A 212 10.67 -10.16 16.54
CA ILE A 212 10.04 -9.16 15.65
C ILE A 212 9.41 -8.03 16.46
N THR A 213 8.70 -8.33 17.56
CA THR A 213 8.10 -7.28 18.41
C THR A 213 9.14 -6.42 19.15
N GLN A 214 10.42 -6.78 19.13
CA GLN A 214 11.51 -6.07 19.77
C GLN A 214 12.39 -5.28 18.80
N ILE A 215 12.23 -5.47 17.50
CA ILE A 215 12.89 -4.65 16.47
C ILE A 215 12.48 -3.20 16.69
N SER A 216 13.45 -2.28 16.72
CA SER A 216 13.24 -0.87 17.12
C SER A 216 12.05 -0.20 16.38
N LEU A 217 11.99 -0.41 15.07
CA LEU A 217 10.93 0.10 14.20
C LEU A 217 9.54 -0.39 14.65
N PHE A 218 9.38 -1.70 14.82
CA PHE A 218 8.10 -2.31 15.22
C PHE A 218 7.76 -2.04 16.68
N ALA A 219 8.74 -2.00 17.58
CA ALA A 219 8.54 -1.70 18.99
C ALA A 219 8.01 -0.27 19.18
N THR A 220 8.57 0.70 18.45
CA THR A 220 8.09 2.09 18.41
C THR A 220 6.66 2.15 17.87
N CYS A 221 6.40 1.50 16.73
CA CYS A 221 5.07 1.43 16.16
C CYS A 221 4.03 0.81 17.10
N LEU A 222 4.34 -0.31 17.74
CA LEU A 222 3.40 -0.94 18.67
C LEU A 222 3.06 -0.05 19.86
N ARG A 223 3.97 0.80 20.32
CA ARG A 223 3.69 1.78 21.38
C ARG A 223 2.76 2.89 20.88
N ASP A 224 3.06 3.45 19.72
CA ASP A 224 2.50 4.73 19.26
C ASP A 224 1.41 4.60 18.18
N VAL A 225 1.08 3.38 17.74
CA VAL A 225 0.13 3.15 16.63
C VAL A 225 -1.24 3.77 16.90
N PRO A 226 -1.78 4.59 15.97
CA PRO A 226 -3.12 5.15 16.06
C PRO A 226 -4.14 4.05 15.74
N LEU A 227 -4.57 3.34 16.78
CA LEU A 227 -5.49 2.21 16.61
C LEU A 227 -6.77 2.60 15.87
N GLY A 228 -7.22 3.86 15.96
CA GLY A 228 -8.40 4.41 15.29
C GLY A 228 -8.52 4.05 13.81
N ASP A 229 -7.39 4.01 13.10
CA ASP A 229 -7.29 3.80 11.64
C ASP A 229 -7.59 2.35 11.20
N PHE A 230 -7.74 1.45 12.15
CA PHE A 230 -7.86 0.02 11.90
C PHE A 230 -9.26 -0.51 12.23
N SER A 231 -9.72 -1.49 11.45
CA SER A 231 -10.91 -2.27 11.77
C SER A 231 -10.74 -2.99 13.12
N VAL A 232 -11.85 -3.35 13.77
CA VAL A 232 -11.83 -4.03 15.08
C VAL A 232 -10.93 -5.28 15.08
N THR A 233 -10.98 -6.08 14.02
CA THR A 233 -10.15 -7.29 13.90
C THR A 233 -8.66 -6.98 13.81
N ARG A 234 -8.29 -5.92 13.08
CA ARG A 234 -6.90 -5.43 13.00
C ARG A 234 -6.44 -4.80 14.32
N LYS A 235 -7.29 -4.04 15.00
CA LYS A 235 -7.02 -3.49 16.35
C LYS A 235 -6.68 -4.59 17.34
N ILE A 236 -7.48 -5.66 17.41
CA ILE A 236 -7.22 -6.80 18.29
C ILE A 236 -5.89 -7.48 17.95
N SER A 237 -5.58 -7.61 16.66
CA SER A 237 -4.29 -8.16 16.20
C SER A 237 -3.11 -7.31 16.69
N LEU A 238 -3.19 -5.98 16.53
CA LEU A 238 -2.15 -5.05 16.98
C LEU A 238 -2.00 -5.02 18.50
N LEU A 239 -3.11 -5.07 19.25
CA LEU A 239 -3.07 -5.15 20.71
C LEU A 239 -2.42 -6.47 21.19
N SER A 240 -2.68 -7.58 20.50
CA SER A 240 -2.02 -8.85 20.80
C SER A 240 -0.50 -8.77 20.62
N LEU A 241 -0.04 -8.06 19.59
CA LEU A 241 1.38 -7.77 19.35
C LEU A 241 1.96 -6.85 20.42
N ARG A 242 1.29 -5.73 20.73
CA ARG A 242 1.69 -4.74 21.73
C ARG A 242 1.91 -5.38 23.10
N PHE A 243 0.99 -6.24 23.52
CA PHE A 243 1.08 -6.95 24.81
C PHE A 243 1.78 -8.32 24.71
N ARG A 244 2.37 -8.64 23.55
CA ARG A 244 3.14 -9.87 23.29
C ARG A 244 2.35 -11.16 23.61
N LEU A 245 1.05 -11.14 23.35
CA LEU A 245 0.10 -12.24 23.60
C LEU A 245 0.18 -13.31 22.49
N TYR A 246 1.30 -14.04 22.40
CA TYR A 246 1.58 -15.00 21.32
C TYR A 246 0.42 -15.96 21.01
N ARG A 247 -0.20 -16.55 22.04
CA ARG A 247 -1.31 -17.52 21.85
C ARG A 247 -2.53 -16.88 21.18
N LEU A 248 -2.85 -15.64 21.55
CA LEU A 248 -3.94 -14.88 20.92
C LEU A 248 -3.58 -14.55 19.47
N SER A 249 -2.36 -14.07 19.20
CA SER A 249 -1.90 -13.76 17.85
C SER A 249 -1.89 -15.01 16.95
N LYS A 250 -1.51 -16.17 17.50
CA LYS A 250 -1.54 -17.46 16.79
C LYS A 250 -2.96 -17.85 16.40
N LEU A 251 -3.93 -17.71 17.31
CA LEU A 251 -5.34 -17.95 17.01
C LEU A 251 -5.85 -17.02 15.91
N ILE A 252 -5.53 -15.73 15.99
CA ILE A 252 -5.90 -14.74 14.96
C ILE A 252 -5.26 -15.10 13.61
N GLY A 253 -3.98 -15.45 13.61
CA GLY A 253 -3.25 -15.86 12.40
C GLY A 253 -3.89 -17.08 11.74
N PHE A 254 -4.27 -18.09 12.54
CA PHE A 254 -4.99 -19.27 12.05
C PHE A 254 -6.33 -18.91 11.40
N ILE A 255 -7.15 -18.08 12.05
CA ILE A 255 -8.45 -17.63 11.50
C ILE A 255 -8.25 -16.88 10.18
N ARG A 256 -7.25 -15.99 10.09
CA ARG A 256 -6.96 -15.26 8.85
C ARG A 256 -6.51 -16.18 7.72
N GLN A 257 -5.71 -17.21 8.01
CA GLN A 257 -5.31 -18.20 7.00
C GLN A 257 -6.53 -18.95 6.45
N MET A 258 -7.52 -19.28 7.28
CA MET A 258 -8.77 -19.90 6.82
C MET A 258 -9.62 -18.98 5.95
N GLN A 259 -9.68 -17.67 6.23
CA GLN A 259 -10.42 -16.69 5.42
C GLN A 259 -9.79 -16.44 4.05
N LEU A 260 -8.52 -16.80 3.88
CA LEU A 260 -7.77 -16.64 2.66
C LEU A 260 -7.86 -17.87 1.73
N GLN A 261 -8.33 -19.02 2.23
CA GLN A 261 -8.57 -20.25 1.46
C GLN A 261 -9.96 -20.25 0.83
#